data_AF-A0A2N1U8Q6-F1
#
_entry.id   AF-A0A2N1U8Q6-F1
#
_cell.length_a   1.000
_cell.length_b   1.000
_cell.length_c   1.000
_cell.angle_alpha   90.00
_cell.angle_beta   90.00
_cell.angle_gamma   90.00
#
_symmetry.space_group_name_H-M   'P 1'
#
loop_
_entity.id
_entity.type
_entity.pdbx_description
1 polymer ?
#
loop_
_entity_poly.entity_id
_entity_poly.type
_entity_poly.pdbx_seq_one_letter_code
_entity_poly.pdbx_strand_id
1 'polypeptide(L)'
;MKRTVVLLALMLLCCLTVGSAQSLEEMVEGATPGDLDVIEVRQDERAENRRVSEGFAESVLPSPSGMLSFERLFTFVKSLMAELFGEDYDENSGTETAGAGSEDEDMPGDVDNSEQPKEPEDTKPLSGYEAIPIRAGAAGSGSEFMQRTEKMTPAQREEAILAEILAGNIPSFLREFKEIEVSRKLKDGKVHVIKYKVMPDVLAIGSDSDFVRMPMSPLAAQTIADKFACILPTTQMSDDIYSHAETKLTPSPMSGGQYKNWQQRMTKNEFYTEHQRLVEEKCRKAGHQNGMLIAGHKKDVIITNFLNSHKDNVVIYGWHDSRNGGKPIQGYGWGHEVTYADYSHGIRLIANEVEVDGEKMDIKDVLADPTLSKLLSKEGPVKNTRAHRK
;
A
#
# COMPACT_ATOMS: atom_id res chain seq x y z
N MET A 1 -43.56 -16.46 -10.75
CA MET A 1 -43.10 -17.38 -9.67
C MET A 1 -41.90 -18.25 -10.04
N LYS A 2 -41.84 -18.89 -11.22
CA LYS A 2 -40.68 -19.76 -11.55
C LYS A 2 -39.33 -19.03 -11.74
N ARG A 3 -39.34 -17.75 -12.15
CA ARG A 3 -38.10 -16.97 -12.40
C ARG A 3 -37.47 -16.37 -11.13
N THR A 4 -38.27 -15.97 -10.16
CA THR A 4 -37.79 -15.52 -8.83
C THR A 4 -37.16 -16.66 -8.03
N VAL A 5 -37.64 -17.89 -8.21
CA VAL A 5 -37.08 -19.11 -7.60
C VAL A 5 -35.71 -19.47 -8.20
N VAL A 6 -35.49 -19.22 -9.50
CA VAL A 6 -34.19 -19.46 -10.16
C VAL A 6 -33.15 -18.43 -9.74
N LEU A 7 -33.52 -17.16 -9.57
CA LEU A 7 -32.62 -16.12 -9.08
C LEU A 7 -32.21 -16.37 -7.61
N LEU A 8 -33.16 -16.80 -6.77
CA LEU A 8 -32.86 -17.22 -5.40
C LEU A 8 -32.05 -18.52 -5.35
N ALA A 9 -32.27 -19.46 -6.27
CA ALA A 9 -31.49 -20.70 -6.36
C ALA A 9 -30.04 -20.44 -6.80
N LEU A 10 -29.80 -19.52 -7.73
CA LEU A 10 -28.45 -19.11 -8.15
C LEU A 10 -27.73 -18.34 -7.03
N MET A 11 -28.44 -17.47 -6.29
CA MET A 11 -27.86 -16.83 -5.10
C MET A 11 -27.62 -17.82 -3.96
N LEU A 12 -28.45 -18.86 -3.77
CA LEU A 12 -28.21 -19.93 -2.79
C LEU A 12 -27.07 -20.86 -3.22
N LEU A 13 -26.89 -21.15 -4.51
CA LEU A 13 -25.83 -22.01 -5.02
C LEU A 13 -24.46 -21.33 -4.89
N CYS A 14 -24.39 -20.00 -5.09
CA CYS A 14 -23.20 -19.20 -4.79
C CYS A 14 -22.90 -19.12 -3.28
N CYS A 15 -23.90 -19.34 -2.41
CA CYS A 15 -23.73 -19.35 -0.96
C CYS A 15 -23.47 -20.76 -0.36
N LEU A 16 -23.61 -21.85 -1.13
CA LEU A 16 -23.52 -23.23 -0.62
C LEU A 16 -22.32 -24.05 -1.13
N THR A 17 -21.40 -23.49 -1.91
CA THR A 17 -20.09 -24.14 -2.17
C THR A 17 -19.03 -23.84 -1.12
N VAL A 18 -19.43 -23.30 0.04
CA VAL A 18 -18.62 -23.30 1.26
C VAL A 18 -19.08 -24.47 2.15
N GLY A 19 -18.68 -25.68 1.78
CA GLY A 19 -19.00 -26.89 2.53
C GLY A 19 -18.30 -28.11 1.94
N SER A 20 -17.35 -28.68 2.69
CA SER A 20 -16.53 -29.86 2.40
C SER A 20 -15.61 -29.79 1.17
N ALA A 21 -14.42 -29.19 1.35
CA ALA A 21 -13.24 -29.59 0.58
C ALA A 21 -12.56 -30.73 1.33
N GLN A 22 -12.73 -31.98 0.86
CA GLN A 22 -11.80 -33.06 1.16
C GLN A 22 -10.45 -32.75 0.50
N SER A 23 -9.36 -33.17 1.13
CA SER A 23 -7.99 -32.84 0.69
C SER A 23 -7.68 -33.43 -0.68
N LEU A 24 -6.91 -32.67 -1.47
CA LEU A 24 -6.45 -33.03 -2.82
C LEU A 24 -5.55 -34.28 -2.87
N GLU A 25 -5.18 -34.86 -1.72
CA GLU A 25 -4.35 -36.07 -1.62
C GLU A 25 -5.16 -37.38 -1.79
N GLU A 26 -6.48 -37.36 -1.62
CA GLU A 26 -7.31 -38.58 -1.74
C GLU A 26 -7.84 -38.83 -3.17
N MET A 27 -7.58 -37.92 -4.11
CA MET A 27 -8.00 -38.05 -5.53
C MET A 27 -6.90 -38.57 -6.47
N VAL A 28 -5.72 -38.94 -5.97
CA VAL A 28 -4.57 -39.34 -6.82
C VAL A 28 -4.15 -40.81 -6.63
N GLU A 29 -4.77 -41.59 -5.75
CA GLU A 29 -4.56 -43.05 -5.73
C GLU A 29 -5.61 -43.77 -6.57
N GLY A 30 -5.28 -44.03 -7.84
CA GLY A 30 -5.99 -45.04 -8.63
C GLY A 30 -6.12 -44.83 -10.14
N ALA A 31 -5.63 -43.74 -10.73
CA ALA A 31 -5.76 -43.52 -12.16
C ALA A 31 -4.49 -43.94 -12.92
N THR A 32 -4.63 -44.93 -13.81
CA THR A 32 -3.60 -45.28 -14.80
C THR A 32 -3.68 -44.34 -16.01
N PRO A 33 -2.56 -44.03 -16.71
CA PRO A 33 -2.54 -42.99 -17.73
C PRO A 33 -3.13 -43.52 -19.05
N GLY A 34 -4.45 -43.49 -19.17
CA GLY A 34 -5.19 -43.87 -20.38
C GLY A 34 -6.45 -43.05 -20.67
N ASP A 35 -7.06 -42.37 -19.69
CA ASP A 35 -8.44 -41.88 -19.81
C ASP A 35 -8.63 -40.35 -19.63
N LEU A 36 -7.64 -39.52 -19.94
CA LEU A 36 -7.84 -38.07 -20.01
C LEU A 36 -7.91 -37.60 -21.46
N ASP A 37 -9.14 -37.44 -21.96
CA ASP A 37 -9.40 -36.70 -23.18
C ASP A 37 -8.97 -35.24 -22.97
N VAL A 38 -7.90 -34.85 -23.64
CA VAL A 38 -7.42 -33.46 -23.66
C VAL A 38 -8.38 -32.65 -24.53
N ILE A 39 -9.21 -31.81 -23.92
CA ILE A 39 -9.99 -30.82 -24.65
C ILE A 39 -9.01 -29.75 -25.16
N GLU A 40 -8.72 -29.76 -26.46
CA GLU A 40 -8.05 -28.65 -27.13
C GLU A 40 -8.97 -27.42 -27.16
N VAL A 41 -8.63 -26.39 -26.38
CA VAL A 41 -9.28 -25.09 -26.45
C VAL A 41 -8.86 -24.39 -27.75
N ARG A 42 -9.83 -24.19 -28.66
CA ARG A 42 -9.63 -23.47 -29.92
C ARG A 42 -9.40 -21.97 -29.66
N GLN A 43 -8.47 -21.38 -30.40
CA GLN A 43 -8.01 -19.99 -30.23
C GLN A 43 -9.09 -18.92 -30.46
N ASP A 44 -10.25 -19.29 -31.01
CA ASP A 44 -11.32 -18.35 -31.38
C ASP A 44 -12.18 -17.91 -30.16
N GLU A 45 -12.22 -18.66 -29.06
CA GLU A 45 -12.98 -18.30 -27.83
C GLU A 45 -12.30 -17.20 -26.97
N ARG A 46 -11.07 -16.79 -27.34
CA ARG A 46 -10.33 -15.75 -26.62
C ARG A 46 -10.77 -14.33 -26.96
N ALA A 47 -11.50 -14.13 -28.07
CA ALA A 47 -11.91 -12.82 -28.54
C ALA A 47 -13.14 -12.26 -27.80
N GLU A 48 -14.15 -13.10 -27.50
CA GLU A 48 -15.37 -12.67 -26.79
C GLU A 48 -15.12 -12.37 -25.31
N ASN A 49 -14.33 -13.20 -24.62
CA ASN A 49 -13.99 -12.99 -23.21
C ASN A 49 -13.17 -11.71 -22.97
N ARG A 50 -12.52 -11.16 -24.01
CA ARG A 50 -11.73 -9.92 -23.93
C ARG A 50 -12.63 -8.69 -23.79
N ARG A 51 -13.76 -8.65 -24.51
CA ARG A 51 -14.73 -7.53 -24.45
C ARG A 51 -15.37 -7.39 -23.08
N VAL A 52 -15.76 -8.51 -22.47
CA VAL A 52 -16.33 -8.53 -21.12
C VAL A 52 -15.31 -8.04 -20.08
N SER A 53 -14.05 -8.46 -20.23
CA SER A 53 -12.96 -8.02 -19.35
C SER A 53 -12.59 -6.54 -19.50
N GLU A 54 -12.67 -6.00 -20.72
CA GLU A 54 -12.42 -4.58 -21.03
C GLU A 54 -13.58 -3.69 -20.53
N GLY A 55 -14.83 -4.10 -20.73
CA GLY A 55 -16.00 -3.40 -20.18
C GLY A 55 -16.02 -3.39 -18.64
N PHE A 56 -15.57 -4.46 -18.00
CA PHE A 56 -15.40 -4.50 -16.55
C PHE A 56 -14.32 -3.51 -16.11
N ALA A 57 -13.17 -3.49 -16.79
CA ALA A 57 -12.09 -2.56 -16.49
C ALA A 57 -12.53 -1.08 -16.62
N GLU A 58 -13.30 -0.73 -17.64
CA GLU A 58 -13.88 0.63 -17.78
C GLU A 58 -14.89 0.99 -16.69
N SER A 59 -15.62 0.01 -16.16
CA SER A 59 -16.59 0.23 -15.07
C SER A 59 -15.95 0.44 -13.70
N VAL A 60 -14.71 -0.04 -13.52
CA VAL A 60 -13.94 0.03 -12.27
C VAL A 60 -12.97 1.23 -12.25
N LEU A 61 -12.72 1.86 -13.40
CA LEU A 61 -11.94 3.10 -13.49
C LEU A 61 -12.78 4.29 -12.93
N PRO A 62 -12.27 5.01 -11.92
CA PRO A 62 -12.99 6.16 -11.38
C PRO A 62 -13.04 7.30 -12.40
N SER A 63 -14.19 7.98 -12.46
CA SER A 63 -14.36 9.29 -13.12
C SER A 63 -13.31 10.29 -12.59
N PRO A 64 -12.97 11.37 -13.34
CA PRO A 64 -12.08 12.45 -12.86
C PRO A 64 -12.45 13.05 -11.49
N SER A 65 -13.68 12.81 -11.01
CA SER A 65 -14.19 13.19 -9.68
C SER A 65 -14.02 12.12 -8.58
N GLY A 66 -13.31 11.02 -8.84
CA GLY A 66 -12.86 10.07 -7.79
C GLY A 66 -13.93 9.19 -7.13
N MET A 67 -15.17 9.15 -7.66
CA MET A 67 -16.24 8.27 -7.16
C MET A 67 -16.59 7.17 -8.17
N LEU A 68 -16.79 5.95 -7.68
CA LEU A 68 -17.46 4.87 -8.40
C LEU A 68 -18.93 5.26 -8.58
N SER A 69 -19.35 5.68 -9.77
CA SER A 69 -20.77 5.99 -9.99
C SER A 69 -21.56 4.68 -10.05
N PHE A 70 -22.49 4.49 -9.11
CA PHE A 70 -23.42 3.35 -9.08
C PHE A 70 -24.08 3.11 -10.46
N GLU A 71 -24.33 4.17 -11.22
CA GLU A 71 -24.90 4.09 -12.58
C GLU A 71 -24.01 3.35 -13.58
N ARG A 72 -22.68 3.50 -13.53
CA ARG A 72 -21.76 2.80 -14.43
C ARG A 72 -21.68 1.31 -14.14
N LEU A 73 -21.65 0.96 -12.85
CA LEU A 73 -21.71 -0.44 -12.43
C LEU A 73 -23.05 -1.07 -12.82
N PHE A 74 -24.15 -0.34 -12.64
CA PHE A 74 -25.48 -0.81 -13.03
C PHE A 74 -25.63 -0.98 -14.55
N THR A 75 -25.07 -0.06 -15.33
CA THR A 75 -25.04 -0.14 -16.80
C THR A 75 -24.20 -1.31 -17.28
N PHE A 76 -23.05 -1.56 -16.65
CA PHE A 76 -22.21 -2.73 -16.95
C PHE A 76 -22.95 -4.04 -16.66
N VAL A 77 -23.62 -4.15 -15.51
CA VAL A 77 -24.42 -5.35 -15.17
C VAL A 77 -25.57 -5.55 -16.16
N LYS A 78 -26.23 -4.47 -16.60
CA LYS A 78 -27.27 -4.54 -17.65
C LYS A 78 -26.70 -5.02 -18.99
N SER A 79 -25.54 -4.50 -19.40
CA SER A 79 -24.86 -4.94 -20.63
C SER A 79 -24.46 -6.41 -20.57
N LEU A 80 -23.93 -6.86 -19.44
CA LEU A 80 -23.55 -8.25 -19.22
C LEU A 80 -24.76 -9.19 -19.26
N MET A 81 -25.89 -8.76 -18.69
CA MET A 81 -27.15 -9.50 -18.74
C MET A 81 -27.69 -9.59 -20.17
N ALA A 82 -27.62 -8.50 -20.96
CA ALA A 82 -28.03 -8.51 -22.37
C ALA A 82 -27.13 -9.42 -23.23
N GLU A 83 -25.83 -9.44 -22.95
CA GLU A 83 -24.86 -10.27 -23.68
C GLU A 83 -24.97 -11.77 -23.31
N LEU A 84 -25.28 -12.09 -22.05
CA LEU A 84 -25.45 -13.48 -21.60
C LEU A 84 -26.82 -14.08 -21.93
N PHE A 85 -27.87 -13.26 -22.05
CA PHE A 85 -29.25 -13.76 -22.17
C PHE A 85 -30.00 -13.28 -23.43
N GLY A 86 -29.41 -12.41 -24.25
CA GLY A 86 -30.06 -11.82 -25.43
C GLY A 86 -31.01 -10.69 -25.06
N GLU A 87 -31.14 -9.68 -25.95
CA GLU A 87 -31.96 -8.49 -25.74
C GLU A 87 -33.44 -8.83 -25.56
N ASP A 88 -33.94 -8.73 -24.33
CA ASP A 88 -35.31 -8.38 -23.98
C ASP A 88 -35.32 -7.92 -22.51
N TYR A 89 -34.82 -6.71 -22.27
CA TYR A 89 -34.85 -6.04 -20.98
C TYR A 89 -35.49 -4.65 -21.12
N ASP A 90 -36.80 -4.62 -21.37
CA ASP A 90 -37.59 -3.39 -21.32
C ASP A 90 -38.05 -3.11 -19.88
N GLU A 91 -37.48 -2.07 -19.27
CA GLU A 91 -38.03 -1.45 -18.06
C GLU A 91 -39.10 -0.43 -18.44
N ASN A 92 -40.35 -0.84 -18.25
CA ASN A 92 -41.52 0.03 -18.32
C ASN A 92 -41.43 1.10 -17.20
N SER A 93 -41.20 2.36 -17.56
CA SER A 93 -41.45 3.51 -16.68
C SER A 93 -42.28 4.55 -17.44
N GLY A 94 -43.42 4.89 -16.86
CA GLY A 94 -44.48 5.65 -17.51
C GLY A 94 -44.11 7.12 -17.78
N THR A 95 -44.36 7.53 -19.02
CA THR A 95 -44.51 8.92 -19.43
C THR A 95 -45.85 9.50 -18.99
N GLU A 96 -45.83 10.63 -18.28
CA GLU A 96 -46.85 11.67 -18.40
C GLU A 96 -46.29 12.80 -19.28
N THR A 97 -47.08 13.22 -20.25
CA THR A 97 -46.80 14.27 -21.23
C THR A 97 -47.81 15.40 -21.10
N ALA A 98 -47.34 16.63 -21.23
CA ALA A 98 -48.02 17.80 -21.79
C ALA A 98 -46.90 18.84 -22.02
N GLY A 99 -46.45 19.13 -23.25
CA GLY A 99 -47.16 19.88 -24.31
C GLY A 99 -47.15 21.38 -23.99
N ALA A 100 -46.90 22.36 -24.86
CA ALA A 100 -46.44 22.50 -26.24
C ALA A 100 -46.21 24.03 -26.44
N GLY A 101 -45.35 24.46 -27.37
CA GLY A 101 -45.29 25.86 -27.80
C GLY A 101 -44.01 26.29 -28.53
N SER A 102 -44.08 26.32 -29.86
CA SER A 102 -43.24 27.03 -30.84
C SER A 102 -43.51 28.57 -30.77
N GLU A 103 -42.83 29.55 -31.38
CA GLU A 103 -42.04 29.78 -32.62
C GLU A 103 -41.12 31.01 -32.35
N ASP A 104 -39.87 31.02 -32.84
CA ASP A 104 -39.33 31.87 -33.93
C ASP A 104 -38.62 33.20 -33.54
N GLU A 105 -37.58 33.48 -34.34
CA GLU A 105 -36.90 34.76 -34.67
C GLU A 105 -35.54 35.15 -34.02
N ASP A 106 -34.57 35.22 -34.96
CA ASP A 106 -33.48 36.20 -35.14
C ASP A 106 -32.15 36.15 -34.33
N MET A 107 -31.08 35.95 -35.11
CA MET A 107 -29.66 36.28 -34.88
C MET A 107 -29.37 37.71 -35.42
N PRO A 108 -28.17 38.34 -35.24
CA PRO A 108 -26.97 37.92 -34.51
C PRO A 108 -26.40 39.01 -33.57
N GLY A 109 -25.45 38.62 -32.71
CA GLY A 109 -24.59 39.56 -31.98
C GLY A 109 -23.22 38.95 -31.75
N ASP A 110 -22.25 39.37 -32.55
CA ASP A 110 -20.81 39.14 -32.39
C ASP A 110 -20.35 39.46 -30.97
N VAL A 111 -19.71 38.49 -30.30
CA VAL A 111 -18.65 38.79 -29.32
C VAL A 111 -17.53 37.79 -29.51
N ASP A 112 -16.50 38.26 -30.21
CA ASP A 112 -15.15 37.75 -30.24
C ASP A 112 -14.64 37.50 -28.81
N ASN A 113 -14.41 36.24 -28.47
CA ASN A 113 -13.56 35.88 -27.33
C ASN A 113 -12.72 34.67 -27.72
N SER A 114 -11.60 34.94 -28.38
CA SER A 114 -10.53 33.98 -28.60
C SER A 114 -9.89 33.59 -27.26
N GLU A 115 -10.51 32.70 -26.50
CA GLU A 115 -9.79 31.92 -25.47
C GLU A 115 -8.98 30.84 -26.18
N GLN A 116 -7.69 31.12 -26.38
CA GLN A 116 -6.71 30.09 -26.71
C GLN A 116 -6.79 28.97 -25.65
N PRO A 117 -6.77 27.69 -26.04
CA PRO A 117 -6.63 26.60 -25.09
C PRO A 117 -5.32 26.79 -24.32
N LYS A 118 -5.40 26.95 -22.99
CA LYS A 118 -4.23 26.84 -22.12
C LYS A 118 -3.60 25.47 -22.38
N GLU A 119 -2.31 25.47 -22.71
CA GLU A 119 -1.49 24.26 -22.77
C GLU A 119 -1.72 23.43 -21.50
N PRO A 120 -1.75 22.07 -21.60
CA PRO A 120 -1.89 21.23 -20.44
C PRO A 120 -0.75 21.57 -19.47
N GLU A 121 -1.11 21.98 -18.25
CA GLU A 121 -0.19 22.09 -17.14
C GLU A 121 0.66 20.82 -17.11
N ASP A 122 1.98 20.97 -17.21
CA ASP A 122 2.94 19.89 -17.08
C ASP A 122 2.72 19.28 -15.69
N THR A 123 1.88 18.24 -15.61
CA THR A 123 1.48 17.64 -14.34
C THR A 123 2.70 16.91 -13.81
N LYS A 124 3.51 17.64 -13.03
CA LYS A 124 4.62 17.08 -12.29
C LYS A 124 4.11 15.83 -11.55
N PRO A 125 4.76 14.67 -11.68
CA PRO A 125 4.32 13.47 -10.98
C PRO A 125 4.28 13.76 -9.48
N LEU A 126 3.15 13.43 -8.86
CA LEU A 126 2.90 13.59 -7.43
C LEU A 126 4.05 12.92 -6.66
N SER A 127 4.58 13.60 -5.64
CA SER A 127 5.75 13.11 -4.90
C SER A 127 5.42 12.89 -3.43
N GLY A 128 5.81 11.73 -2.88
CA GLY A 128 5.59 11.41 -1.48
C GLY A 128 4.10 11.42 -1.09
N TYR A 129 3.74 12.29 -0.14
CA TYR A 129 2.38 12.38 0.40
C TYR A 129 1.30 12.63 -0.65
N GLU A 130 1.64 13.36 -1.72
CA GLU A 130 0.72 13.71 -2.80
C GLU A 130 0.29 12.49 -3.60
N ALA A 131 1.15 11.45 -3.65
CA ALA A 131 0.88 10.22 -4.37
C ALA A 131 0.05 9.21 -3.54
N ILE A 132 -0.18 9.48 -2.24
CA ILE A 132 -0.96 8.60 -1.36
C ILE A 132 -2.46 8.88 -1.59
N PRO A 133 -3.27 7.89 -1.99
CA PRO A 133 -4.70 8.08 -2.19
C PRO A 133 -5.42 8.59 -0.93
N ILE A 134 -6.45 9.40 -1.15
CA ILE A 134 -7.34 9.83 -0.07
C ILE A 134 -8.08 8.62 0.49
N ARG A 135 -8.13 8.53 1.81
CA ARG A 135 -8.85 7.45 2.50
C ARG A 135 -10.33 7.52 2.16
N ALA A 136 -10.89 6.42 1.64
CA ALA A 136 -12.33 6.31 1.43
C ALA A 136 -13.09 6.42 2.76
N GLY A 137 -14.23 7.13 2.78
CA GLY A 137 -15.04 7.30 3.99
C GLY A 137 -15.56 5.97 4.58
N ALA A 138 -15.78 4.97 3.73
CA ALA A 138 -16.21 3.62 4.12
C ALA A 138 -15.05 2.66 4.44
N ALA A 139 -13.80 3.11 4.42
CA ALA A 139 -12.66 2.26 4.76
C ALA A 139 -12.73 1.82 6.23
N GLY A 140 -12.38 0.57 6.51
CA GLY A 140 -12.42 0.00 7.85
C GLY A 140 -11.35 0.57 8.79
N SER A 141 -11.52 0.33 10.09
CA SER A 141 -10.56 0.69 11.12
C SER A 141 -9.37 -0.28 11.20
N GLY A 142 -8.33 0.10 11.94
CA GLY A 142 -7.21 -0.81 12.21
C GLY A 142 -7.66 -2.06 12.96
N SER A 143 -8.50 -1.90 14.00
CA SER A 143 -9.05 -3.02 14.76
C SER A 143 -9.90 -3.97 13.91
N GLU A 144 -10.75 -3.44 13.02
CA GLU A 144 -11.54 -4.25 12.08
C GLU A 144 -10.64 -5.03 11.11
N PHE A 145 -9.56 -4.39 10.62
CA PHE A 145 -8.58 -5.06 9.78
C PHE A 145 -7.91 -6.24 10.50
N MET A 146 -7.49 -6.06 11.75
CA MET A 146 -6.89 -7.13 12.55
C MET A 146 -7.84 -8.29 12.76
N GLN A 147 -9.12 -8.02 13.05
CA GLN A 147 -10.13 -9.05 13.25
C GLN A 147 -10.38 -9.85 11.95
N ARG A 148 -10.56 -9.16 10.82
CA ARG A 148 -10.84 -9.79 9.52
C ARG A 148 -9.70 -10.67 9.04
N THR A 149 -8.45 -10.30 9.36
CA THR A 149 -7.25 -11.00 8.87
C THR A 149 -6.69 -12.03 9.86
N GLU A 150 -7.31 -12.21 11.03
CA GLU A 150 -6.81 -13.07 12.13
C GLU A 150 -6.50 -14.51 11.68
N LYS A 151 -7.35 -15.08 10.82
CA LYS A 151 -7.24 -16.46 10.34
C LYS A 151 -6.53 -16.59 9.00
N MET A 152 -6.06 -15.49 8.41
CA MET A 152 -5.37 -15.51 7.13
C MET A 152 -3.96 -16.09 7.26
N THR A 153 -3.55 -16.80 6.22
CA THR A 153 -2.14 -17.16 6.02
C THR A 153 -1.28 -15.88 5.88
N PRO A 154 0.04 -15.96 6.09
CA PRO A 154 0.92 -14.81 5.88
C PRO A 154 0.77 -14.17 4.49
N ALA A 155 0.69 -14.98 3.43
CA ALA A 155 0.54 -14.49 2.05
C ALA A 155 -0.79 -13.74 1.84
N GLN A 156 -1.91 -14.32 2.27
CA GLN A 156 -3.23 -13.66 2.19
C GLN A 156 -3.27 -12.36 2.98
N ARG A 157 -2.56 -12.30 4.12
CA ARG A 157 -2.47 -11.07 4.92
C ARG A 157 -1.66 -9.99 4.21
N GLU A 158 -0.53 -10.33 3.58
CA GLU A 158 0.27 -9.38 2.78
C GLU A 158 -0.57 -8.79 1.63
N GLU A 159 -1.36 -9.62 0.94
CA GLU A 159 -2.30 -9.15 -0.10
C GLU A 159 -3.35 -8.19 0.47
N ALA A 160 -3.94 -8.53 1.63
CA ALA A 160 -4.91 -7.66 2.30
C ALA A 160 -4.28 -6.35 2.78
N ILE A 161 -3.04 -6.37 3.28
CA ILE A 161 -2.27 -5.18 3.67
C ILE A 161 -2.07 -4.27 2.46
N LEU A 162 -1.61 -4.84 1.34
CA LEU A 162 -1.41 -4.10 0.09
C LEU A 162 -2.70 -3.45 -0.39
N ALA A 163 -3.81 -4.20 -0.40
CA ALA A 163 -5.10 -3.69 -0.84
C ALA A 163 -5.55 -2.47 -0.01
N GLU A 164 -5.46 -2.55 1.32
CA GLU A 164 -5.86 -1.44 2.21
C GLU A 164 -4.96 -0.21 2.04
N ILE A 165 -3.64 -0.40 2.06
CA ILE A 165 -2.70 0.73 2.00
C ILE A 165 -2.76 1.39 0.62
N LEU A 166 -2.76 0.62 -0.46
CA LEU A 166 -2.84 1.16 -1.83
C LEU A 166 -4.20 1.82 -2.12
N ALA A 167 -5.27 1.44 -1.41
CA ALA A 167 -6.55 2.15 -1.44
C ALA A 167 -6.58 3.41 -0.57
N GLY A 168 -5.48 3.73 0.13
CA GLY A 168 -5.37 4.91 0.97
C GLY A 168 -5.93 4.75 2.39
N ASN A 169 -6.21 3.52 2.86
CA ASN A 169 -6.66 3.28 4.24
C ASN A 169 -5.52 3.38 5.26
N ILE A 170 -4.93 4.57 5.35
CA ILE A 170 -3.95 4.95 6.35
C ILE A 170 -4.45 6.19 7.10
N PRO A 171 -4.04 6.41 8.36
CA PRO A 171 -4.35 7.63 9.10
C PRO A 171 -3.96 8.91 8.35
N SER A 172 -4.75 9.98 8.48
CA SER A 172 -4.50 11.29 7.84
C SER A 172 -3.14 11.84 8.25
N PHE A 173 -2.80 11.76 9.54
CA PHE A 173 -1.56 12.33 10.07
C PHE A 173 -0.29 11.73 9.45
N LEU A 174 -0.35 10.53 8.85
CA LEU A 174 0.80 9.92 8.16
C LEU A 174 1.10 10.59 6.81
N ARG A 175 0.17 11.38 6.27
CA ARG A 175 0.37 12.12 5.01
C ARG A 175 1.20 13.40 5.22
N GLU A 176 1.30 13.89 6.44
CA GLU A 176 2.09 15.09 6.75
C GLU A 176 3.57 14.73 6.96
N PHE A 177 4.31 14.52 5.87
CA PHE A 177 5.72 14.16 5.94
C PHE A 177 6.54 15.27 6.62
N LYS A 178 7.51 14.86 7.44
CA LYS A 178 8.41 15.74 8.18
C LYS A 178 9.71 15.92 7.45
N GLU A 179 10.15 17.16 7.32
CA GLU A 179 11.46 17.49 6.78
C GLU A 179 12.54 17.23 7.84
N ILE A 180 13.62 16.58 7.41
CA ILE A 180 14.85 16.40 8.17
C ILE A 180 15.97 17.06 7.40
N GLU A 181 16.77 17.88 8.08
CA GLU A 181 17.99 18.48 7.55
C GLU A 181 19.22 17.81 8.17
N VAL A 182 20.16 17.37 7.35
CA VAL A 182 21.40 16.74 7.79
C VAL A 182 22.59 17.41 7.10
N SER A 183 23.61 17.73 7.88
CA SER A 183 24.87 18.29 7.38
C SER A 183 26.04 17.35 7.65
N ARG A 184 26.89 17.09 6.64
CA ARG A 184 28.08 16.22 6.78
C ARG A 184 29.26 16.75 5.99
N LYS A 185 30.46 16.63 6.57
CA LYS A 185 31.71 16.80 5.83
C LYS A 185 32.01 15.56 4.98
N LEU A 186 32.06 15.71 3.66
CA LEU A 186 32.25 14.61 2.72
C LEU A 186 33.73 14.43 2.32
N LYS A 187 34.00 13.44 1.46
CA LYS A 187 35.37 13.06 1.05
C LYS A 187 36.08 14.14 0.23
N ASP A 188 35.34 15.01 -0.43
CA ASP A 188 35.85 16.16 -1.17
C ASP A 188 36.29 17.32 -0.25
N GLY A 189 36.12 17.17 1.07
CA GLY A 189 36.51 18.13 2.08
C GLY A 189 35.46 19.21 2.36
N LYS A 190 34.34 19.23 1.62
CA LYS A 190 33.26 20.20 1.81
C LYS A 190 32.22 19.68 2.78
N VAL A 191 31.50 20.62 3.40
CA VAL A 191 30.30 20.33 4.17
C VAL A 191 29.12 20.44 3.22
N HIS A 192 28.40 19.34 3.04
CA HIS A 192 27.17 19.28 2.25
C HIS A 192 25.97 19.21 3.19
N VAL A 193 24.85 19.79 2.76
CA VAL A 193 23.57 19.77 3.47
C VAL A 193 22.55 19.04 2.61
N ILE A 194 21.79 18.13 3.21
CA ILE A 194 20.63 17.51 2.59
C ILE A 194 19.38 17.74 3.41
N LYS A 195 18.27 18.05 2.74
CA LYS A 195 16.93 18.02 3.30
C LYS A 195 16.11 16.95 2.61
N TYR A 196 15.45 16.11 3.39
CA TYR A 196 14.55 15.08 2.87
C TYR A 196 13.31 14.95 3.75
N LYS A 197 12.21 14.51 3.14
CA LYS A 197 10.92 14.36 3.82
C LYS A 197 10.66 12.91 4.17
N VAL A 198 10.24 12.65 5.40
CA VAL A 198 9.96 11.32 5.94
C VAL A 198 8.57 11.24 6.55
N MET A 199 7.89 10.10 6.42
CA MET A 199 6.63 9.83 7.11
C MET A 199 6.82 9.95 8.64
N PRO A 200 5.91 10.64 9.36
CA PRO A 200 6.10 10.95 10.78
C PRO A 200 6.17 9.68 11.67
N ASP A 201 5.51 8.61 11.27
CA ASP A 201 5.58 7.28 11.89
C ASP A 201 5.77 6.20 10.82
N VAL A 202 5.77 4.93 11.20
CA VAL A 202 5.71 3.80 10.28
C VAL A 202 4.28 3.65 9.73
N LEU A 203 4.14 3.04 8.55
CA LEU A 203 2.84 2.75 7.94
C LEU A 203 1.90 2.04 8.90
N ALA A 204 0.65 2.48 8.88
CA ALA A 204 -0.43 1.93 9.66
C ALA A 204 -1.69 1.81 8.82
N ILE A 205 -2.56 0.87 9.17
CA ILE A 205 -3.89 0.72 8.56
C ILE A 205 -4.94 1.25 9.53
N GLY A 206 -5.88 2.04 9.02
CA GLY A 206 -7.04 2.52 9.78
C GLY A 206 -7.25 4.03 9.74
N SER A 207 -7.96 4.53 10.76
CA SER A 207 -8.30 5.94 10.95
C SER A 207 -7.40 6.61 11.99
N ASP A 208 -7.45 7.93 12.12
CA ASP A 208 -6.65 8.66 13.14
C ASP A 208 -6.95 8.21 14.58
N SER A 209 -8.16 7.72 14.85
CA SER A 209 -8.59 7.27 16.18
C SER A 209 -8.47 5.77 16.41
N ASP A 210 -8.35 4.96 15.35
CA ASP A 210 -8.25 3.50 15.43
C ASP A 210 -7.42 2.99 14.24
N PHE A 211 -6.13 2.79 14.53
CA PHE A 211 -5.14 2.30 13.58
C PHE A 211 -4.20 1.28 14.23
N VAL A 212 -3.56 0.48 13.38
CA VAL A 212 -2.49 -0.45 13.78
C VAL A 212 -1.26 -0.22 12.91
N ARG A 213 -0.12 0.09 13.53
CA ARG A 213 1.19 0.14 12.86
C ARG A 213 1.49 -1.23 12.28
N MET A 214 1.55 -1.35 10.96
CA MET A 214 1.40 -2.62 10.27
C MET A 214 2.76 -3.18 9.82
N PRO A 215 3.25 -4.28 10.43
CA PRO A 215 4.33 -5.07 9.88
C PRO A 215 3.98 -5.65 8.51
N MET A 216 4.95 -5.69 7.61
CA MET A 216 4.86 -6.42 6.34
C MET A 216 6.25 -6.76 5.82
N SER A 217 6.30 -7.61 4.80
CA SER A 217 7.52 -8.02 4.11
C SER A 217 8.13 -6.87 3.31
N PRO A 218 9.43 -6.92 2.97
CA PRO A 218 10.05 -5.99 2.03
C PRO A 218 9.41 -6.03 0.63
N LEU A 219 8.73 -7.11 0.24
CA LEU A 219 8.05 -7.21 -1.06
C LEU A 219 6.83 -6.28 -1.11
N ALA A 220 5.96 -6.35 -0.10
CA ALA A 220 4.82 -5.46 0.01
C ALA A 220 5.26 -4.02 0.28
N ALA A 221 6.20 -3.82 1.19
CA ALA A 221 6.72 -2.50 1.53
C ALA A 221 7.32 -1.77 0.32
N GLN A 222 8.09 -2.49 -0.51
CA GLN A 222 8.65 -1.92 -1.73
C GLN A 222 7.57 -1.57 -2.76
N THR A 223 6.55 -2.43 -2.91
CA THR A 223 5.42 -2.17 -3.81
C THR A 223 4.69 -0.88 -3.42
N ILE A 224 4.45 -0.67 -2.12
CA ILE A 224 3.84 0.55 -1.59
C ILE A 224 4.75 1.76 -1.82
N ALA A 225 6.04 1.66 -1.50
CA ALA A 225 6.99 2.75 -1.69
C ALA A 225 7.07 3.18 -3.16
N ASP A 226 7.13 2.22 -4.09
CA ASP A 226 7.15 2.48 -5.53
C ASP A 226 5.87 3.21 -5.97
N LYS A 227 4.69 2.80 -5.48
CA LYS A 227 3.40 3.44 -5.81
C LYS A 227 3.24 4.84 -5.22
N PHE A 228 3.83 5.12 -4.08
CA PHE A 228 3.76 6.42 -3.41
C PHE A 228 4.95 7.33 -3.72
N ALA A 229 5.73 7.03 -4.77
CA ALA A 229 6.92 7.79 -5.16
C ALA A 229 7.86 8.04 -3.97
N CYS A 230 8.11 6.97 -3.20
CA CYS A 230 8.96 6.94 -2.01
C CYS A 230 10.03 5.84 -2.12
N ILE A 231 10.97 5.88 -1.17
CA ILE A 231 11.89 4.79 -0.86
C ILE A 231 11.78 4.36 0.61
N LEU A 232 12.40 3.23 0.93
CA LEU A 232 12.65 2.77 2.30
C LEU A 232 13.99 3.32 2.83
N PRO A 233 14.20 3.44 4.15
CA PRO A 233 15.42 4.03 4.71
C PRO A 233 16.66 3.15 4.49
N THR A 234 17.84 3.74 4.58
CA THR A 234 19.10 3.03 4.86
C THR A 234 19.35 3.03 6.36
N THR A 235 20.42 2.36 6.82
CA THR A 235 20.87 2.49 8.22
C THR A 235 21.19 3.92 8.63
N GLN A 236 21.74 4.74 7.72
CA GLN A 236 22.08 6.13 8.03
C GLN A 236 20.82 6.98 8.18
N MET A 237 19.85 6.83 7.29
CA MET A 237 18.58 7.54 7.38
C MET A 237 17.82 7.15 8.66
N SER A 238 17.79 5.86 9.01
CA SER A 238 17.14 5.39 10.25
C SER A 238 17.75 6.03 11.51
N ASP A 239 19.09 6.16 11.57
CA ASP A 239 19.76 6.89 12.66
C ASP A 239 19.42 8.39 12.66
N ASP A 240 19.42 9.02 11.49
CA ASP A 240 19.14 10.45 11.35
C ASP A 240 17.71 10.76 11.78
N ILE A 241 16.75 9.93 11.35
CA ILE A 241 15.35 9.99 11.74
C ILE A 241 15.20 9.86 13.25
N TYR A 242 15.88 8.89 13.88
CA TYR A 242 15.85 8.77 15.33
C TYR A 242 16.40 10.02 16.02
N SER A 243 17.53 10.56 15.56
CA SER A 243 18.14 11.74 16.18
C SER A 243 17.24 12.98 16.08
N HIS A 244 16.52 13.17 14.96
CA HIS A 244 15.58 14.26 14.74
C HIS A 244 14.17 14.01 15.31
N ALA A 245 13.84 12.78 15.72
CA ALA A 245 12.51 12.47 16.22
C ALA A 245 12.15 13.31 17.46
N GLU A 246 10.98 13.94 17.42
CA GLU A 246 10.39 14.70 18.51
C GLU A 246 10.01 13.76 19.66
N THR A 247 9.53 12.56 19.34
CA THR A 247 9.25 11.50 20.30
C THR A 247 10.19 10.31 20.08
N LYS A 248 11.04 10.01 21.07
CA LYS A 248 11.94 8.85 21.08
C LYS A 248 11.42 7.82 22.08
N LEU A 249 10.77 6.76 21.59
CA LEU A 249 10.30 5.68 22.45
C LEU A 249 11.38 4.63 22.68
N THR A 250 11.43 4.08 23.89
CA THR A 250 12.25 2.88 24.15
C THR A 250 11.61 1.65 23.48
N PRO A 251 12.41 0.69 22.98
CA PRO A 251 11.89 -0.55 22.41
C PRO A 251 11.01 -1.37 23.36
N SER A 252 10.07 -2.13 22.81
CA SER A 252 9.16 -3.03 23.54
C SER A 252 9.32 -4.48 23.07
N PRO A 253 10.42 -5.17 23.41
CA PRO A 253 10.61 -6.55 23.00
C PRO A 253 9.54 -7.46 23.63
N MET A 254 8.88 -8.25 22.80
CA MET A 254 7.89 -9.26 23.20
C MET A 254 8.48 -10.68 23.12
N SER A 255 9.54 -10.92 23.87
CA SER A 255 10.25 -12.20 23.91
C SER A 255 10.49 -12.68 25.34
N GLY A 256 10.93 -13.93 25.51
CA GLY A 256 11.29 -14.50 26.81
C GLY A 256 10.10 -14.99 27.65
N GLY A 257 10.30 -15.19 28.95
CA GLY A 257 9.37 -15.91 29.84
C GLY A 257 7.99 -15.26 30.01
N GLN A 258 7.88 -13.94 29.86
CA GLN A 258 6.60 -13.23 29.86
C GLN A 258 5.76 -13.55 28.60
N TYR A 259 6.42 -13.82 27.48
CA TYR A 259 5.79 -14.13 26.20
C TYR A 259 6.07 -15.59 25.82
N LYS A 260 5.36 -16.52 26.46
CA LYS A 260 5.48 -17.95 26.15
C LYS A 260 5.22 -18.21 24.66
N ASN A 261 6.04 -19.07 24.07
CA ASN A 261 5.98 -19.46 22.66
C ASN A 261 6.06 -18.27 21.68
N TRP A 262 6.71 -17.17 22.06
CA TRP A 262 6.77 -15.95 21.25
C TRP A 262 7.23 -16.18 19.82
N GLN A 263 8.15 -17.11 19.57
CA GLN A 263 8.65 -17.40 18.21
C GLN A 263 7.55 -17.83 17.24
N GLN A 264 6.53 -18.54 17.72
CA GLN A 264 5.40 -19.02 16.91
C GLN A 264 4.31 -17.94 16.72
N ARG A 265 4.37 -16.90 17.54
CA ARG A 265 3.33 -15.88 17.70
C ARG A 265 3.75 -14.52 17.14
N MET A 266 5.06 -14.26 17.02
CA MET A 266 5.62 -12.97 16.62
C MET A 266 5.19 -12.48 15.23
N THR A 267 4.74 -13.38 14.36
CA THR A 267 4.20 -13.08 13.01
C THR A 267 2.67 -13.15 12.96
N LYS A 268 1.98 -13.17 14.11
CA LYS A 268 0.52 -13.27 14.23
C LYS A 268 -0.10 -11.93 14.61
N ASN A 269 -1.35 -11.76 14.20
CA ASN A 269 -2.14 -10.56 14.46
C ASN A 269 -2.26 -10.21 15.96
N GLU A 270 -2.37 -11.22 16.83
CA GLU A 270 -2.32 -11.02 18.28
C GLU A 270 -1.07 -10.27 18.75
N PHE A 271 0.12 -10.58 18.20
CA PHE A 271 1.36 -9.89 18.57
C PHE A 271 1.45 -8.50 17.95
N TYR A 272 0.91 -8.31 16.74
CA TYR A 272 0.86 -7.00 16.11
C TYR A 272 -0.03 -6.06 16.94
N THR A 273 -1.18 -6.56 17.39
CA THR A 273 -2.15 -5.83 18.22
C THR A 273 -1.59 -5.53 19.61
N GLU A 274 -0.97 -6.51 20.28
CA GLU A 274 -0.37 -6.27 21.59
C GLU A 274 0.82 -5.31 21.51
N HIS A 275 1.66 -5.41 20.48
CA HIS A 275 2.75 -4.44 20.30
C HIS A 275 2.20 -3.03 20.03
N GLN A 276 1.14 -2.90 19.22
CA GLN A 276 0.45 -1.62 19.02
C GLN A 276 -0.02 -1.04 20.36
N ARG A 277 -0.67 -1.84 21.22
CA ARG A 277 -1.10 -1.42 22.56
C ARG A 277 0.07 -0.92 23.42
N LEU A 278 1.20 -1.64 23.42
CA LEU A 278 2.41 -1.24 24.16
C LEU A 278 3.01 0.08 23.65
N VAL A 279 3.01 0.30 22.34
CA VAL A 279 3.49 1.54 21.73
C VAL A 279 2.55 2.70 22.07
N GLU A 280 1.24 2.53 21.90
CA GLU A 280 0.24 3.57 22.24
C GLU A 280 0.30 3.95 23.72
N GLU A 281 0.49 2.98 24.62
CA GLU A 281 0.68 3.26 26.05
C GLU A 281 1.92 4.13 26.30
N LYS A 282 3.03 3.88 25.58
CA LYS A 282 4.25 4.68 25.66
C LYS A 282 4.07 6.06 25.02
N CYS A 283 3.38 6.17 23.88
CA CYS A 283 3.01 7.45 23.26
C CYS A 283 2.25 8.33 24.25
N ARG A 284 1.20 7.78 24.89
CA ARG A 284 0.41 8.51 25.89
C ARG A 284 1.25 8.97 27.07
N LYS A 285 2.15 8.13 27.59
CA LYS A 285 3.06 8.49 28.70
C LYS A 285 4.07 9.57 28.30
N ALA A 286 4.50 9.58 27.03
CA ALA A 286 5.43 10.57 26.50
C ALA A 286 4.74 11.89 26.08
N GLY A 287 3.41 11.96 26.11
CA GLY A 287 2.67 13.11 25.59
C GLY A 287 2.78 13.25 24.07
N HIS A 288 3.04 12.15 23.36
CA HIS A 288 3.13 12.14 21.91
C HIS A 288 1.79 12.53 21.27
N GLN A 289 1.86 13.37 20.25
CA GLN A 289 0.71 13.75 19.43
C GLN A 289 0.88 13.13 18.03
N ASN A 290 -0.19 12.55 17.50
CA ASN A 290 -0.19 12.00 16.14
C ASN A 290 0.27 13.07 15.14
N GLY A 291 1.16 12.67 14.23
CA GLY A 291 1.81 13.58 13.29
C GLY A 291 3.11 14.17 13.80
N MET A 292 3.52 13.97 15.06
CA MET A 292 4.91 14.21 15.47
C MET A 292 5.84 13.13 14.90
N LEU A 293 7.09 13.49 14.60
CA LEU A 293 8.11 12.52 14.20
C LEU A 293 8.46 11.62 15.38
N ILE A 294 8.18 10.32 15.25
CA ILE A 294 8.40 9.31 16.29
C ILE A 294 9.35 8.20 15.82
N ALA A 295 10.23 7.75 16.70
CA ALA A 295 11.19 6.68 16.42
C ALA A 295 11.56 5.84 17.67
N GLY A 296 12.25 4.72 17.45
CA GLY A 296 12.77 3.81 18.48
C GLY A 296 11.84 2.64 18.83
N HIS A 297 10.53 2.75 18.55
CA HIS A 297 9.53 1.72 18.82
C HIS A 297 9.55 0.53 17.85
N LYS A 298 10.07 0.70 16.64
CA LYS A 298 10.12 -0.32 15.58
C LYS A 298 11.53 -0.46 15.01
N LYS A 299 11.74 -1.52 14.21
CA LYS A 299 12.91 -1.72 13.37
C LYS A 299 12.50 -1.42 11.94
N ASP A 300 13.15 -0.46 11.31
CA ASP A 300 12.89 -0.15 9.91
C ASP A 300 13.34 -1.30 9.01
N VAL A 301 12.52 -1.69 8.03
CA VAL A 301 12.99 -2.45 6.86
C VAL A 301 13.82 -1.53 6.00
N ILE A 302 15.05 -1.93 5.66
CA ILE A 302 16.02 -1.02 5.03
C ILE A 302 16.50 -1.44 3.64
N ILE A 303 16.93 -0.45 2.87
CA ILE A 303 17.75 -0.60 1.67
C ILE A 303 19.22 -0.75 2.09
N THR A 304 19.91 -1.72 1.49
CA THR A 304 21.33 -1.97 1.73
C THR A 304 22.00 -2.71 0.57
N ASN A 305 23.30 -2.47 0.35
CA ASN A 305 24.09 -3.21 -0.65
C ASN A 305 24.28 -4.69 -0.27
N PHE A 306 24.13 -5.07 1.00
CA PHE A 306 24.24 -6.45 1.45
C PHE A 306 23.27 -7.41 0.76
N LEU A 307 22.08 -6.91 0.42
CA LEU A 307 21.08 -7.69 -0.32
C LEU A 307 21.58 -8.12 -1.70
N ASN A 308 22.55 -7.42 -2.30
CA ASN A 308 23.10 -7.76 -3.61
C ASN A 308 23.69 -9.19 -3.65
N SER A 309 24.25 -9.66 -2.54
CA SER A 309 24.74 -11.04 -2.36
C SER A 309 23.83 -11.92 -1.51
N HIS A 310 22.73 -11.38 -0.97
CA HIS A 310 21.79 -12.05 -0.07
C HIS A 310 20.35 -11.81 -0.54
N LYS A 311 20.04 -12.31 -1.75
CA LYS A 311 18.85 -11.90 -2.48
C LYS A 311 17.54 -12.35 -1.86
N ASP A 312 17.58 -13.43 -1.09
CA ASP A 312 16.44 -14.04 -0.43
C ASP A 312 16.22 -13.52 0.99
N ASN A 313 16.91 -12.45 1.41
CA ASN A 313 16.84 -11.93 2.77
C ASN A 313 16.08 -10.61 2.88
N VAL A 314 15.58 -10.36 4.08
CA VAL A 314 15.20 -9.01 4.56
C VAL A 314 16.25 -8.52 5.54
N VAL A 315 16.52 -7.21 5.54
CA VAL A 315 17.33 -6.55 6.57
C VAL A 315 16.46 -5.55 7.31
N ILE A 316 16.43 -5.70 8.64
CA ILE A 316 15.74 -4.79 9.56
C ILE A 316 16.77 -4.17 10.49
N TYR A 317 16.61 -2.88 10.77
CA TYR A 317 17.56 -2.09 11.55
C TYR A 317 16.80 -1.10 12.44
N GLY A 318 17.26 -0.91 13.67
CA GLY A 318 16.69 0.10 14.55
C GLY A 318 16.46 -0.44 15.95
N TRP A 319 15.26 -0.17 16.51
CA TRP A 319 15.07 -0.20 17.96
C TRP A 319 16.14 0.63 18.66
N HIS A 320 16.33 1.86 18.20
CA HIS A 320 17.20 2.83 18.84
C HIS A 320 16.72 3.11 20.26
N ASP A 321 17.65 3.11 21.20
CA ASP A 321 17.33 3.18 22.62
C ASP A 321 18.03 4.36 23.28
N SER A 322 17.28 5.28 23.88
CA SER A 322 17.88 6.44 24.56
C SER A 322 18.79 6.02 25.72
N ARG A 323 18.55 4.83 26.30
CA ARG A 323 19.33 4.27 27.42
C ARG A 323 20.74 3.83 27.01
N ASN A 324 21.01 3.64 25.71
CA ASN A 324 22.34 3.28 25.20
C ASN A 324 22.97 4.39 24.34
N GLY A 325 22.52 5.63 24.52
CA GLY A 325 22.96 6.79 23.75
C GLY A 325 22.35 6.86 22.35
N GLY A 326 21.16 6.27 22.15
CA GLY A 326 20.44 6.29 20.89
C GLY A 326 20.96 5.30 19.86
N LYS A 327 21.73 4.30 20.27
CA LYS A 327 22.25 3.26 19.38
C LYS A 327 21.16 2.21 19.09
N PRO A 328 21.13 1.64 17.87
CA PRO A 328 20.18 0.58 17.53
C PRO A 328 20.46 -0.69 18.34
N ILE A 329 19.43 -1.31 18.91
CA ILE A 329 19.53 -2.67 19.49
C ILE A 329 19.60 -3.70 18.36
N GLN A 330 18.76 -3.54 17.34
CA GLN A 330 18.90 -4.30 16.10
C GLN A 330 19.90 -3.60 15.20
N GLY A 331 21.17 -3.98 15.34
CA GLY A 331 22.22 -3.56 14.42
C GLY A 331 22.10 -4.20 13.03
N TYR A 332 23.21 -4.21 12.30
CA TYR A 332 23.28 -4.84 10.99
C TYR A 332 23.21 -6.36 11.15
N GLY A 333 22.03 -6.94 10.94
CA GLY A 333 21.78 -8.36 11.13
C GLY A 333 20.86 -8.90 10.06
N TRP A 334 21.23 -10.07 9.55
CA TRP A 334 20.49 -10.85 8.58
C TRP A 334 20.22 -12.23 9.19
N GLY A 335 19.09 -12.82 8.85
CA GLY A 335 18.67 -14.10 9.43
C GLY A 335 17.25 -14.49 9.02
N HIS A 336 16.51 -13.53 8.48
CA HIS A 336 15.16 -13.73 7.99
C HIS A 336 15.12 -13.69 6.46
N GLU A 337 14.23 -14.52 5.93
CA GLU A 337 13.89 -14.61 4.53
C GLU A 337 13.05 -13.40 4.07
N VAL A 338 13.02 -13.14 2.76
CA VAL A 338 12.39 -11.97 2.14
C VAL A 338 10.87 -11.89 2.36
N THR A 339 10.22 -12.99 2.75
CA THR A 339 8.78 -13.04 3.08
C THR A 339 8.49 -12.86 4.57
N TYR A 340 9.51 -12.70 5.40
CA TYR A 340 9.36 -12.60 6.85
C TYR A 340 8.84 -11.23 7.28
N ALA A 341 7.90 -11.22 8.23
CA ALA A 341 7.44 -10.02 8.92
C ALA A 341 6.94 -10.33 10.34
N ASP A 342 7.62 -9.77 11.35
CA ASP A 342 7.20 -9.87 12.75
C ASP A 342 6.71 -8.53 13.31
N TYR A 343 6.14 -8.56 14.52
CA TYR A 343 5.59 -7.39 15.21
C TYR A 343 6.56 -6.21 15.33
N SER A 344 7.87 -6.43 15.19
CA SER A 344 8.89 -5.39 15.34
C SER A 344 9.19 -4.63 14.05
N HIS A 345 8.77 -5.16 12.89
CA HIS A 345 8.95 -4.47 11.61
C HIS A 345 8.20 -3.13 11.59
N GLY A 346 8.88 -2.14 11.05
CA GLY A 346 8.39 -0.81 10.74
C GLY A 346 8.68 -0.49 9.28
N ILE A 347 7.67 -0.02 8.56
CA ILE A 347 7.83 0.46 7.19
C ILE A 347 7.72 1.97 7.22
N ARG A 348 8.84 2.66 7.04
CA ARG A 348 8.89 4.12 7.02
C ARG A 348 9.19 4.60 5.62
N LEU A 349 8.35 5.49 5.11
CA LEU A 349 8.50 6.03 3.76
C LEU A 349 9.29 7.33 3.78
N ILE A 350 10.19 7.48 2.81
CA ILE A 350 10.96 8.70 2.54
C ILE A 350 10.62 9.14 1.13
N ALA A 351 10.28 10.41 0.93
CA ALA A 351 9.94 10.95 -0.38
C ALA A 351 11.15 10.87 -1.34
N ASN A 352 10.90 10.66 -2.63
CA ASN A 352 11.97 10.61 -3.63
C ASN A 352 12.66 11.97 -3.85
N GLU A 353 11.92 13.08 -3.78
CA GLU A 353 12.50 14.41 -3.96
C GLU A 353 13.23 14.86 -2.68
N VAL A 354 14.49 15.28 -2.84
CA VAL A 354 15.33 15.85 -1.80
C VAL A 354 15.97 17.15 -2.27
N GLU A 355 16.48 17.95 -1.34
CA GLU A 355 17.28 19.14 -1.63
C GLU A 355 18.71 18.91 -1.12
N VAL A 356 19.70 19.00 -2.01
CA VAL A 356 21.13 18.92 -1.66
C VAL A 356 21.78 20.25 -1.99
N ASP A 357 22.34 20.92 -0.99
CA ASP A 357 22.95 22.24 -1.11
C ASP A 357 22.07 23.30 -1.82
N GLY A 358 20.75 23.19 -1.65
CA GLY A 358 19.76 24.08 -2.27
C GLY A 358 19.25 23.62 -3.65
N GLU A 359 19.79 22.52 -4.20
CA GLU A 359 19.37 21.95 -5.49
C GLU A 359 18.47 20.74 -5.29
N LYS A 360 17.34 20.70 -6.02
CA LYS A 360 16.42 19.55 -6.00
C LYS A 360 17.01 18.36 -6.75
N MET A 361 16.95 17.17 -6.15
CA MET A 361 17.47 15.92 -6.72
C MET A 361 16.52 14.74 -6.43
N ASP A 362 16.61 13.68 -7.23
CA ASP A 362 16.07 12.36 -6.84
C ASP A 362 17.03 11.72 -5.82
N ILE A 363 16.48 11.28 -4.69
CA ILE A 363 17.21 10.60 -3.61
C ILE A 363 17.99 9.37 -4.10
N LYS A 364 17.51 8.71 -5.16
CA LYS A 364 18.16 7.54 -5.76
C LYS A 364 19.45 7.94 -6.46
N ASP A 365 19.50 9.11 -7.09
CA ASP A 365 20.72 9.64 -7.70
C ASP A 365 21.74 10.04 -6.62
N VAL A 366 21.27 10.67 -5.54
CA VAL A 366 22.10 10.98 -4.37
C VAL A 366 22.69 9.70 -3.77
N LEU A 367 21.89 8.64 -3.63
CA LEU A 367 22.34 7.35 -3.13
C LEU A 367 23.33 6.67 -4.08
N ALA A 368 23.20 6.83 -5.40
CA ALA A 368 24.10 6.25 -6.38
C ALA A 368 25.44 7.01 -6.54
N ASP A 369 25.48 8.29 -6.16
CA ASP A 369 26.65 9.16 -6.32
C ASP A 369 27.82 8.77 -5.38
N PRO A 370 29.07 8.64 -5.87
CA PRO A 370 30.22 8.24 -5.06
C PRO A 370 30.60 9.18 -3.89
N THR A 371 30.19 10.44 -3.96
CA THR A 371 30.47 11.48 -2.96
C THR A 371 29.25 11.71 -2.09
N LEU A 372 28.11 12.07 -2.70
CA LEU A 372 26.89 12.48 -2.00
C LEU A 372 26.20 11.33 -1.27
N SER A 373 26.41 10.07 -1.67
CA SER A 373 25.78 8.92 -0.99
C SER A 373 26.09 8.88 0.51
N LYS A 374 27.22 9.45 0.94
CA LYS A 374 27.61 9.54 2.35
C LYS A 374 26.70 10.41 3.20
N LEU A 375 25.88 11.25 2.58
CA LEU A 375 24.80 11.97 3.26
C LEU A 375 23.75 11.01 3.81
N LEU A 376 23.48 9.93 3.05
CA LEU A 376 22.34 9.02 3.26
C LEU A 376 22.73 7.56 3.46
N SER A 377 24.01 7.17 3.42
CA SER A 377 24.44 5.78 3.50
C SER A 377 25.83 5.64 4.13
N LYS A 378 25.94 4.72 5.09
CA LYS A 378 27.22 4.29 5.68
C LYS A 378 28.00 3.34 4.77
N GLU A 379 27.36 2.79 3.74
CA GLU A 379 27.93 1.78 2.84
C GLU A 379 28.59 2.39 1.60
N GLY A 380 28.60 3.73 1.50
CA GLY A 380 28.93 4.42 0.25
C GLY A 380 27.77 4.32 -0.76
N PRO A 381 28.06 4.38 -2.07
CA PRO A 381 27.01 4.41 -3.07
C PRO A 381 26.15 3.15 -3.11
N VAL A 382 24.84 3.33 -3.19
CA VAL A 382 23.79 2.30 -3.23
C VAL A 382 23.04 2.44 -4.55
N LYS A 383 23.41 1.63 -5.55
CA LYS A 383 22.82 1.71 -6.91
C LYS A 383 21.46 1.03 -7.01
N ASN A 384 21.23 -0.03 -6.23
CA ASN A 384 19.95 -0.71 -6.18
C ASN A 384 19.22 -0.29 -4.90
N THR A 385 18.21 0.55 -5.08
CA THR A 385 17.42 1.16 -4.00
C THR A 385 16.17 0.37 -3.63
N ARG A 386 16.12 -0.94 -3.95
CA ARG A 386 15.06 -1.81 -3.45
C ARG A 386 15.42 -2.37 -2.07
N ALA A 387 14.43 -2.74 -1.27
CA ALA A 387 14.63 -3.51 -0.02
C ALA A 387 14.59 -5.04 -0.22
N HIS A 388 14.48 -5.51 -1.47
CA HIS A 388 14.64 -6.92 -1.87
C HIS A 388 15.47 -7.03 -3.16
N ARG A 389 15.97 -8.23 -3.49
CA ARG A 389 16.66 -8.53 -4.77
C ARG A 389 16.10 -9.75 -5.49
N LYS A 390 15.01 -10.31 -4.96
CA LYS A 390 14.23 -11.34 -5.63
C LYS A 390 13.37 -10.74 -6.71
#